data_AF-A0A961L7A8-F1
#
_entry.id   AF-A0A961L7A8-F1
#
_cell.length_a   1.000
_cell.length_b   1.000
_cell.length_c   1.000
_cell.angle_alpha   90.00
_cell.angle_beta   90.00
_cell.angle_gamma   90.00
#
_symmetry.space_group_name_H-M   'P 1'
#
loop_
_entity.id
_entity.type
_entity.pdbx_description
1 polymer ?
#
loop_
_entity_poly.entity_id
_entity_poly.type
_entity_poly.pdbx_seq_one_letter_code
_entity_poly.pdbx_strand_id
1 'polypeptide(L)' 'MKGFDPKWRDVPHFVMGITREIWEDRAIASLTHRYAPGLIVRSPASVVVDNARVIAATMATLAEFPDRELLGEDVI' A
#
# COMPACT_ATOMS: atom_id res chain seq x y z
N MET A 1 -12.32 14.73 0.75
CA MET A 1 -12.74 14.15 2.06
C MET A 1 -12.25 15.03 3.22
N LYS A 2 -12.99 15.22 4.32
CA LYS A 2 -12.55 16.11 5.43
C LYS A 2 -11.29 15.57 6.11
N GLY A 3 -10.23 16.35 6.16
CA GLY A 3 -8.94 15.95 6.77
C GLY A 3 -8.02 15.14 5.85
N PHE A 4 -8.34 15.01 4.57
CA PHE A 4 -7.50 14.34 3.57
C PHE A 4 -7.00 15.35 2.53
N ASP A 5 -5.96 14.97 1.78
CA ASP A 5 -5.48 15.74 0.63
C ASP A 5 -6.64 16.04 -0.36
N PRO A 6 -6.78 17.28 -0.84
CA PRO A 6 -7.83 17.67 -1.79
C PRO A 6 -7.93 16.82 -3.06
N LYS A 7 -6.85 16.14 -3.46
CA LYS A 7 -6.87 15.24 -4.63
C LYS A 7 -7.79 14.01 -4.45
N TRP A 8 -8.19 13.69 -3.23
CA TRP A 8 -9.04 12.53 -2.92
C TRP A 8 -10.53 12.87 -2.97
N ARG A 9 -11.20 12.29 -3.96
CA ARG A 9 -12.65 12.45 -4.21
C ARG A 9 -13.50 11.71 -3.18
N ASP A 10 -13.25 10.42 -3.01
CA ASP A 10 -13.98 9.50 -2.14
C ASP A 10 -13.04 8.40 -1.60
N VAL A 11 -13.58 7.49 -0.77
CA VAL A 11 -12.81 6.42 -0.14
C VAL A 11 -12.22 5.42 -1.16
N PRO A 12 -12.98 4.91 -2.15
CA PRO A 12 -12.40 4.04 -3.19
C PRO A 12 -11.26 4.72 -3.96
N HIS A 13 -11.44 5.98 -4.34
CA HIS A 13 -10.41 6.75 -5.02
C HIS A 13 -9.15 6.92 -4.17
N PHE A 14 -9.31 7.13 -2.86
CA PHE A 14 -8.19 7.16 -1.92
C PHE A 14 -7.47 5.82 -1.86
N VAL A 15 -8.18 4.71 -1.62
CA VAL A 15 -7.60 3.36 -1.50
C VAL A 15 -6.84 2.98 -2.78
N MET A 16 -7.47 3.15 -3.94
CA MET A 16 -6.86 2.84 -5.23
C MET A 16 -5.65 3.74 -5.51
N GLY A 17 -5.78 5.04 -5.21
CA GLY A 17 -4.71 6.01 -5.41
C GLY A 17 -3.49 5.72 -4.54
N ILE A 18 -3.66 5.47 -3.24
CA ILE A 18 -2.52 5.15 -2.37
C ILE A 18 -1.87 3.81 -2.74
N THR A 19 -2.66 2.84 -3.21
CA THR A 19 -2.17 1.53 -3.64
C THR A 19 -1.30 1.68 -4.88
N ARG A 20 -1.77 2.43 -5.88
CA ARG A 20 -1.00 2.77 -7.09
C ARG A 20 0.28 3.53 -6.74
N GLU A 21 0.20 4.54 -5.88
CA GLU A 21 1.38 5.32 -5.48
C GLU A 21 2.46 4.43 -4.81
N ILE A 22 2.06 3.47 -3.97
CA ILE A 22 2.99 2.55 -3.30
C ILE A 22 3.62 1.57 -4.29
N TRP A 23 2.81 0.89 -5.11
CA TRP A 23 3.25 -0.25 -5.90
C TRP A 23 3.75 0.13 -7.29
N GLU A 24 3.04 1.02 -7.99
CA GLU A 24 3.37 1.38 -9.37
C GLU A 24 4.36 2.54 -9.40
N ASP A 25 4.08 3.62 -8.64
CA ASP A 25 4.95 4.80 -8.58
C ASP A 25 6.13 4.63 -7.59
N ARG A 26 6.25 3.45 -6.95
CA ARG A 26 7.33 3.07 -6.02
C ARG A 26 7.50 4.02 -4.83
N ALA A 27 6.45 4.70 -4.40
CA ALA A 27 6.46 5.58 -3.23
C ALA A 27 6.41 4.79 -1.91
N ILE A 28 7.29 3.80 -1.74
CA ILE A 28 7.32 2.87 -0.58
C ILE A 28 7.50 3.63 0.74
N ALA A 29 8.31 4.70 0.73
CA ALA A 29 8.50 5.55 1.90
C ALA A 29 7.20 6.19 2.41
N SER A 30 6.16 6.28 1.58
CA SER A 30 4.86 6.80 2.00
C SER A 30 4.18 5.94 3.08
N LEU A 31 4.54 4.66 3.17
CA LEU A 31 4.04 3.77 4.20
C LEU A 31 4.34 4.30 5.62
N THR A 32 5.46 5.00 5.82
CA THR A 32 5.89 5.54 7.13
C THR A 32 4.89 6.49 7.78
N HIS A 33 4.07 7.19 7.00
CA HIS A 33 3.07 8.13 7.49
C HIS A 33 1.63 7.70 7.20
N ARG A 34 1.42 6.63 6.41
CA ARG A 34 0.09 6.08 6.09
C ARG A 34 -0.34 4.99 7.05
N TYR A 35 0.61 4.17 7.51
CA TYR A 35 0.33 3.02 8.34
C TYR A 35 0.67 3.31 9.80
N ALA A 36 -0.33 3.10 10.67
CA ALA A 36 -0.19 3.32 12.10
C ALA A 36 0.77 2.29 12.74
N PRO A 37 1.43 2.65 13.86
CA PRO A 37 2.16 1.68 14.68
C PRO A 37 1.27 0.49 15.09
N GLY A 38 1.84 -0.72 15.13
CA GLY A 38 1.10 -1.93 15.51
C GLY A 38 0.12 -2.46 14.46
N LEU A 39 0.14 -1.94 13.22
CA LEU A 39 -0.61 -2.50 12.09
C LEU A 39 -0.36 -4.00 11.94
N ILE A 40 -1.43 -4.74 11.67
CA ILE A 40 -1.39 -6.16 11.34
C ILE A 40 -1.88 -6.33 9.89
N VAL A 41 -1.01 -6.83 9.01
CA VAL A 41 -1.35 -7.23 7.64
C VAL A 41 -1.44 -8.75 7.60
N ARG A 42 -2.55 -9.28 7.08
CA ARG A 42 -2.77 -10.72 6.93
C ARG A 42 -2.81 -11.09 5.46
N SER A 43 -2.10 -12.14 5.10
CA SER A 43 -2.11 -12.76 3.78
C SER A 43 -2.29 -14.27 3.94
N PRO A 44 -2.66 -15.01 2.89
CA PRO A 44 -2.70 -16.47 2.95
C PRO A 44 -1.36 -17.10 3.35
N ALA A 45 -0.25 -16.45 3.00
CA ALA A 45 1.09 -16.96 3.28
C ALA A 45 1.58 -16.66 4.70
N SER A 46 1.15 -15.54 5.30
CA SER A 46 1.65 -15.10 6.61
C SER A 46 0.87 -13.94 7.22
N VAL A 47 1.12 -13.68 8.51
CA VAL A 47 0.71 -12.47 9.23
C VAL A 47 1.94 -11.61 9.49
N VAL A 48 1.90 -10.35 9.06
CA VAL A 48 2.95 -9.37 9.26
C VAL A 48 2.49 -8.34 10.28
N VAL A 49 3.31 -8.12 11.31
CA VAL A 49 3.09 -7.09 12.34
C VAL A 49 4.14 -6.00 12.17
N ASP A 50 3.68 -4.76 12.30
CA ASP A 50 4.43 -3.52 12.18
C ASP A 50 4.81 -3.12 10.75
N ASN A 51 4.83 -1.81 10.54
CA ASN A 51 5.06 -1.17 9.24
C ASN A 51 6.45 -1.46 8.67
N ALA A 52 7.47 -1.59 9.52
CA ALA A 52 8.83 -1.90 9.07
C ALA A 52 8.90 -3.24 8.31
N ARG A 53 8.17 -4.25 8.77
CA ARG A 53 8.10 -5.55 8.08
C ARG A 53 7.27 -5.47 6.80
N VAL A 54 6.23 -4.64 6.78
CA VAL A 54 5.44 -4.40 5.56
C VAL A 54 6.29 -3.72 4.49
N ILE A 55 7.06 -2.69 4.83
CA ILE A 55 8.01 -2.04 3.92
C ILE A 55 9.01 -3.05 3.35
N ALA A 56 9.60 -3.89 4.20
CA ALA A 56 10.53 -4.93 3.76
C ALA A 56 9.88 -5.93 2.78
N ALA A 57 8.66 -6.39 3.09
CA ALA A 57 7.91 -7.29 2.21
C ALA A 57 7.57 -6.63 0.87
N THR A 58 7.07 -5.39 0.89
CA THR A 58 6.78 -4.60 -0.33
C THR A 58 8.01 -4.47 -1.22
N MET A 59 9.18 -4.12 -0.64
CA MET A 59 10.43 -4.04 -1.40
C MET A 59 10.84 -5.39 -2.00
N ALA A 60 10.76 -6.47 -1.22
CA ALA A 60 11.10 -7.82 -1.68
C ALA A 60 10.24 -8.23 -2.88
N THR A 61 8.92 -8.04 -2.81
CA THR A 61 8.02 -8.39 -3.92
C THR A 61 8.24 -7.50 -5.15
N LEU A 62 8.64 -6.24 -4.99
CA LEU A 62 8.95 -5.37 -6.13
C LEU A 62 10.30 -5.70 -6.77
N ALA A 63 11.26 -6.22 -5.99
CA ALA A 63 12.52 -6.73 -6.51
C ALA A 63 12.36 -8.07 -7.24
N GLU A 64 11.48 -8.94 -6.74
CA GLU A 64 11.16 -10.23 -7.36
C GLU A 64 10.39 -10.07 -8.68
N PHE A 65 9.48 -9.09 -8.75
CA PHE A 65 8.66 -8.81 -9.93
C PHE A 65 8.78 -7.33 -10.34
N PRO A 66 9.87 -6.93 -11.03
CA PRO A 66 10.11 -5.52 -11.35
C PRO A 66 9.06 -4.93 -12.31
N ASP A 67 8.61 -5.72 -13.29
CA ASP A 67 7.68 -5.31 -14.36
C ASP A 67 6.21 -5.64 -14.05
N ARG A 68 5.89 -5.98 -12.80
CA ARG A 68 4.51 -6.26 -12.40
C ARG A 68 3.64 -5.00 -12.47
N GLU A 69 2.35 -5.22 -12.70
CA GLU A 69 1.29 -4.22 -12.56
C GLU A 69 0.13 -4.86 -11.77
N LEU A 70 -0.42 -4.14 -10.79
CA LEU A 70 -1.55 -4.58 -9.99
C LEU A 70 -2.81 -3.77 -10.32
N LEU A 71 -3.73 -4.40 -11.04
CA LEU A 71 -5.06 -3.86 -11.27
C LEU A 71 -5.92 -4.08 -10.01
N GLY A 72 -6.46 -3.01 -9.43
CA GLY A 72 -7.32 -3.10 -8.25
C GLY A 72 -8.80 -3.35 -8.55
N GLU A 73 -9.11 -3.80 -9.76
CA GLU A 73 -10.49 -4.05 -10.24
C GLU A 73 -11.21 -5.18 -9.49
N ASP A 74 -10.47 -6.08 -8.83
CA ASP A 74 -11.00 -7.21 -8.06
C ASP A 74 -10.86 -7.07 -6.53
N VAL A 75 -10.61 -5.87 -6.01
CA VAL A 75 -10.12 -5.67 -4.62
C VAL A 75 -11.09 -4.93 -3.68
N ILE A 76 -12.22 -4.41 -4.15
CA ILE A 76 -13.16 -3.61 -3.33
C ILE A 76 -14.59 -4.16 -3.35
#